data_AF-A0A9C7Z7F2-F1
#
_entry.id   AF-A0A9C7Z7F2-F1
#
_cell.length_a   1.000
_cell.length_b   1.000
_cell.length_c   1.000
_cell.angle_alpha   90.00
_cell.angle_beta   90.00
_cell.angle_gamma   90.00
#
_symmetry.space_group_name_H-M   'P 1'
#
loop_
_entity.id
_entity.type
_entity.pdbx_description
1 polymer ?
#
loop_
_entity_poly.entity_id
_entity_poly.type
_entity_poly.pdbx_seq_one_letter_code
_entity_poly.pdbx_strand_id
1 'polypeptide(L)'
;MGHCDAPYEQGGSTIIAAPPALCRLPRAGLPVAVLTGARCLKTQDQMAEAAEAFGGVVRLDVERHPGPLGLLPDTISVTSESEDAMAAFCANLDIRCAGIPPAWILVNWCGMLSEYEATLDYRLPETFNWVRYDYNTGSQCFLRATSESFPRYSKYLNPTTGLPLYAFFRDGFGAEVDLGWGRYLVLKAKGITVAAYDERRFRLCVPVRTPLPAVVARTVCLCSGKPPLHRSKDSLVGGLDCQDWLMFEDVPPQIAMAALSKVGQSPARVEIR
;
A
#
# COMPACT_ATOMS: atom_id res chain seq x y z
N MET A 1 -6.27 -2.16 -7.44
CA MET A 1 -7.27 -1.52 -8.33
C MET A 1 -8.29 -2.56 -8.75
N GLY A 2 -7.88 -3.66 -9.40
CA GLY A 2 -8.58 -4.94 -9.19
C GLY A 2 -8.30 -5.42 -7.77
N HIS A 3 -9.34 -5.77 -7.01
CA HIS A 3 -9.19 -6.22 -5.64
C HIS A 3 -9.91 -7.55 -5.47
N CYS A 4 -9.12 -8.60 -5.28
CA CYS A 4 -9.60 -9.88 -4.77
C CYS A 4 -8.93 -10.15 -3.44
N ASP A 5 -9.72 -10.44 -2.41
CA ASP A 5 -9.21 -11.00 -1.17
C ASP A 5 -9.33 -12.52 -1.26
N ALA A 6 -8.27 -13.21 -0.85
CA ALA A 6 -8.24 -14.67 -0.75
C ALA A 6 -7.99 -15.07 0.71
N PRO A 7 -9.00 -14.98 1.60
CA PRO A 7 -8.86 -15.54 2.94
C PRO A 7 -8.59 -17.05 2.85
N TYR A 8 -7.58 -17.49 3.59
CA TYR A 8 -7.26 -18.90 3.79
C TYR A 8 -7.66 -19.27 5.21
N GLU A 9 -8.81 -19.90 5.36
CA GLU A 9 -9.31 -20.40 6.64
C GLU A 9 -9.45 -21.92 6.58
N GLN A 10 -8.89 -22.62 7.57
CA GLN A 10 -9.07 -24.06 7.77
C GLN A 10 -8.80 -24.94 6.54
N GLY A 11 -7.85 -24.54 5.68
CA GLY A 11 -7.46 -25.31 4.49
C GLY A 11 -8.36 -25.09 3.25
N GLY A 12 -9.36 -24.22 3.33
CA GLY A 12 -10.12 -23.74 2.17
C GLY A 12 -9.63 -22.35 1.71
N SER A 13 -9.76 -22.06 0.42
CA SER A 13 -9.51 -20.73 -0.15
C SER A 13 -10.79 -20.20 -0.80
N THR A 14 -11.28 -19.06 -0.32
CA THR A 14 -12.38 -18.33 -0.98
C THR A 14 -11.80 -17.11 -1.68
N ILE A 15 -12.14 -16.88 -2.95
CA ILE A 15 -11.75 -15.65 -3.66
C ILE A 15 -12.96 -14.71 -3.67
N ILE A 16 -12.82 -13.55 -3.03
CA ILE A 16 -13.87 -12.53 -2.95
C ILE A 16 -13.44 -11.34 -3.79
N ALA A 17 -14.24 -10.97 -4.79
CA ALA A 17 -14.04 -9.75 -5.57
C ALA A 17 -15.11 -8.72 -5.22
N ALA A 18 -14.68 -7.50 -4.89
CA ALA A 18 -15.62 -6.40 -4.68
C ALA A 18 -16.33 -6.03 -5.99
N PRO A 19 -17.60 -5.59 -5.97
CA PRO A 19 -18.27 -5.10 -7.18
C PRO A 19 -17.54 -3.89 -7.78
N PRO A 20 -17.72 -3.61 -9.08
CA PRO A 20 -17.15 -2.43 -9.72
C PRO A 20 -17.62 -1.15 -9.02
N ALA A 21 -16.69 -0.25 -8.76
CA ALA A 21 -16.97 1.06 -8.17
C ALA A 21 -16.00 2.12 -8.70
N LEU A 22 -16.49 3.34 -8.88
CA LEU A 22 -15.68 4.51 -9.16
C LEU A 22 -15.22 5.16 -7.86
N CYS A 23 -13.90 5.19 -7.67
CA CYS A 23 -13.26 5.83 -6.54
C CYS A 23 -12.74 7.20 -6.94
N ARG A 24 -13.31 8.26 -6.35
CA ARG A 24 -12.85 9.64 -6.56
C ARG A 24 -11.40 9.81 -6.11
N LEU A 25 -10.58 10.49 -6.92
CA LEU A 25 -9.19 10.79 -6.59
C LEU A 25 -9.11 12.07 -5.75
N PRO A 26 -8.19 12.16 -4.76
CA PRO A 26 -8.03 13.31 -3.88
C PRO A 26 -7.24 14.45 -4.55
N ARG A 27 -7.73 14.97 -5.68
CA ARG A 27 -7.08 16.04 -6.45
C ARG A 27 -7.99 17.25 -6.65
N ALA A 28 -7.38 18.42 -6.86
CA ALA A 28 -8.09 19.63 -7.25
C ALA A 28 -8.39 19.66 -8.77
N GLY A 29 -9.36 20.48 -9.15
CA GLY A 29 -9.79 20.66 -10.53
C GLY A 29 -11.03 19.84 -10.86
N LEU A 30 -11.10 19.36 -12.11
CA LEU A 30 -12.21 18.53 -12.58
C LEU A 30 -12.35 17.24 -11.75
N PRO A 31 -13.58 16.76 -11.50
CA PRO A 31 -13.81 15.46 -10.90
C PRO A 31 -13.13 14.34 -11.69
N VAL A 32 -12.26 13.58 -11.01
CA VAL A 32 -11.63 12.38 -11.56
C VAL A 32 -11.89 11.21 -10.63
N ALA A 33 -12.30 10.09 -11.20
CA ALA A 33 -12.46 8.82 -10.50
C ALA A 33 -11.76 7.70 -11.25
N VAL A 34 -11.42 6.63 -10.54
CA VAL A 34 -10.82 5.43 -11.13
C VAL A 34 -11.68 4.21 -10.86
N LEU A 35 -11.78 3.32 -11.84
CA LEU A 35 -12.51 2.07 -11.69
C LEU A 35 -11.74 1.11 -10.79
N THR A 36 -12.39 0.69 -9.72
CA THR A 36 -11.91 -0.30 -8.76
C THR A 36 -12.87 -1.48 -8.67
N GLY A 37 -12.40 -2.58 -8.08
CA GLY A 37 -13.19 -3.79 -7.92
C GLY A 37 -13.15 -4.72 -9.14
N ALA A 38 -14.13 -5.60 -9.22
CA ALA A 38 -14.30 -6.58 -10.28
C ALA A 38 -14.59 -5.87 -11.61
N ARG A 39 -13.93 -6.34 -12.67
CA ARG A 39 -14.07 -5.77 -14.01
C ARG A 39 -13.72 -6.83 -15.05
N CYS A 40 -14.39 -6.75 -16.19
CA CYS A 40 -14.09 -7.55 -17.37
C CYS A 40 -14.10 -6.65 -18.61
N LEU A 41 -13.72 -7.20 -19.76
CA LEU A 41 -13.71 -6.46 -21.03
C LEU A 41 -15.08 -5.82 -21.33
N LYS A 42 -16.17 -6.55 -21.06
CA LYS A 42 -17.53 -6.03 -21.21
C LYS A 42 -17.80 -4.78 -20.36
N THR A 43 -17.28 -4.71 -19.13
CA THR A 43 -17.42 -3.52 -18.28
C THR A 43 -16.73 -2.31 -18.92
N GLN A 44 -15.55 -2.53 -19.51
CA GLN A 44 -14.80 -1.47 -20.17
C GLN A 44 -15.53 -0.96 -21.42
N ASP A 45 -16.07 -1.86 -22.25
CA ASP A 45 -16.83 -1.51 -23.45
C ASP A 45 -18.09 -0.71 -23.09
N GLN A 46 -18.84 -1.16 -22.08
CA GLN A 46 -20.03 -0.46 -21.57
C GLN A 46 -19.70 0.95 -21.05
N MET A 47 -18.58 1.11 -20.34
CA MET A 47 -18.15 2.42 -19.87
C MET A 47 -17.73 3.34 -21.02
N ALA A 48 -17.11 2.81 -22.06
CA ALA A 48 -16.72 3.58 -23.25
C ALA A 48 -17.95 4.07 -24.02
N GLU A 49 -18.91 3.17 -24.30
CA GLU A 49 -20.19 3.51 -24.95
C GLU A 49 -20.96 4.58 -24.14
N ALA A 50 -21.02 4.43 -22.82
CA ALA A 50 -21.67 5.41 -21.96
C ALA A 50 -20.93 6.76 -21.98
N ALA A 51 -19.60 6.79 -22.02
CA ALA A 51 -18.85 8.04 -22.08
C ALA A 51 -19.08 8.79 -23.40
N GLU A 52 -19.14 8.06 -24.52
CA GLU A 52 -19.48 8.61 -25.84
C GLU A 52 -20.88 9.24 -25.87
N ALA A 53 -21.86 8.60 -25.23
CA ALA A 53 -23.23 9.13 -25.13
C ALA A 53 -23.31 10.46 -24.36
N PHE A 54 -22.32 10.77 -23.51
CA PHE A 54 -22.22 12.05 -22.79
C PHE A 54 -21.52 13.16 -23.59
N GLY A 55 -21.19 12.93 -24.86
CA GLY A 55 -20.79 13.99 -25.80
C GLY A 55 -19.55 14.79 -25.39
N GLY A 56 -18.61 14.17 -24.67
CA GLY A 56 -17.37 14.81 -24.20
C GLY A 56 -17.42 15.40 -22.79
N VAL A 57 -18.61 15.49 -22.17
CA VAL A 57 -18.78 15.93 -20.76
C VAL A 57 -18.14 14.92 -19.80
N VAL A 58 -18.05 13.67 -20.22
CA VAL A 58 -17.35 12.59 -19.53
C VAL A 58 -16.30 12.01 -20.47
N ARG A 59 -15.07 11.89 -19.99
CA ARG A 59 -13.95 11.30 -20.71
C ARG A 59 -13.45 10.07 -19.96
N LEU A 60 -13.32 8.97 -20.69
CA LEU A 60 -12.69 7.75 -20.21
C LEU A 60 -11.26 7.66 -20.76
N ASP A 61 -10.31 7.29 -19.91
CA ASP A 61 -8.91 7.08 -20.27
C ASP A 61 -8.42 5.75 -19.68
N VAL A 62 -7.70 4.96 -20.49
CA VAL A 62 -7.20 3.64 -20.10
C VAL A 62 -5.69 3.61 -20.24
N GLU A 63 -5.01 3.58 -19.11
CA GLU A 63 -3.56 3.43 -19.05
C GLU A 63 -3.21 1.95 -18.79
N ARG A 64 -2.50 1.34 -19.75
CA ARG A 64 -2.08 -0.06 -19.62
C ARG A 64 -0.84 -0.18 -18.75
N HIS A 65 -0.89 -1.11 -17.81
CA HIS A 65 0.25 -1.43 -16.95
C HIS A 65 0.59 -2.91 -17.10
N PRO A 66 1.43 -3.32 -18.06
CA PRO A 66 1.81 -4.73 -18.16
C PRO A 66 2.50 -5.21 -16.87
N GLY A 67 3.27 -4.36 -16.19
CA GLY A 67 4.07 -4.78 -15.05
C GLY A 67 5.05 -5.91 -15.40
N PRO A 68 5.74 -6.51 -14.41
CA PRO A 68 6.77 -7.53 -14.70
C PRO A 68 6.22 -8.84 -15.28
N LEU A 69 4.94 -9.16 -15.02
CA LEU A 69 4.32 -10.43 -15.38
C LEU A 69 3.06 -10.30 -16.26
N GLY A 70 2.72 -9.10 -16.74
CA GLY A 70 1.45 -8.88 -17.45
C GLY A 70 0.22 -8.82 -16.53
N LEU A 71 0.41 -8.85 -15.22
CA LEU A 71 -0.66 -9.08 -14.24
C LEU A 71 -1.17 -7.82 -13.54
N LEU A 72 -0.55 -6.65 -13.79
CA LEU A 72 -1.05 -5.43 -13.18
C LEU A 72 -2.34 -4.99 -13.91
N PRO A 73 -3.39 -4.63 -13.15
CA PRO A 73 -4.61 -4.13 -13.74
C PRO A 73 -4.36 -2.78 -14.44
N ASP A 74 -4.85 -2.62 -15.67
CA ASP A 74 -5.00 -1.32 -16.34
C ASP A 74 -5.67 -0.28 -15.44
N THR A 75 -5.24 0.98 -15.54
CA THR A 75 -5.90 2.08 -14.84
C THR A 75 -6.97 2.65 -15.76
N ILE A 76 -8.25 2.42 -15.41
CA ILE A 76 -9.39 3.04 -16.12
C ILE A 76 -9.81 4.24 -15.29
N SER A 77 -9.62 5.43 -15.85
CA SER A 77 -9.97 6.70 -15.22
C SER A 77 -11.12 7.38 -15.95
N VAL A 78 -11.99 8.03 -15.19
CA VAL A 78 -13.13 8.79 -15.67
C VAL A 78 -12.93 10.22 -15.19
N THR A 79 -12.89 11.17 -16.13
CA THR A 79 -12.87 12.60 -15.85
C THR A 79 -14.21 13.18 -16.28
N SER A 80 -14.79 14.06 -15.48
CA SER A 80 -16.03 14.75 -15.83
C SER A 80 -15.90 16.26 -15.64
N GLU A 81 -16.70 17.04 -16.36
CA GLU A 81 -16.76 18.50 -16.19
C GLU A 81 -17.39 18.91 -14.85
N SER A 82 -18.25 18.07 -14.26
CA SER A 82 -18.93 18.33 -12.99
C SER A 82 -19.24 17.07 -12.19
N GLU A 83 -19.48 17.23 -10.89
CA GLU A 83 -19.88 16.11 -10.02
C GLU A 83 -21.25 15.53 -10.43
N ASP A 84 -22.16 16.39 -10.91
CA ASP A 84 -23.49 15.97 -11.36
C ASP A 84 -23.40 15.08 -12.62
N ALA A 85 -22.52 15.44 -13.57
CA ALA A 85 -22.29 14.63 -14.75
C ALA A 85 -21.60 13.30 -14.40
N MET A 86 -20.65 13.29 -13.46
CA MET A 86 -20.07 12.06 -12.91
C MET A 86 -21.15 11.17 -12.27
N ALA A 87 -22.05 11.75 -11.46
CA ALA A 87 -23.13 11.03 -10.81
C ALA A 87 -24.12 10.44 -11.81
N ALA A 88 -24.50 11.19 -12.85
CA ALA A 88 -25.37 10.73 -13.92
C ALA A 88 -24.73 9.58 -14.73
N PHE A 89 -23.44 9.68 -15.04
CA PHE A 89 -22.68 8.60 -15.70
C PHE A 89 -22.67 7.31 -14.86
N CYS A 90 -22.43 7.45 -13.55
CA CYS A 90 -22.45 6.32 -12.62
C CYS A 90 -23.83 5.65 -12.53
N ALA A 91 -24.90 6.46 -12.47
CA ALA A 91 -26.28 5.99 -12.44
C ALA A 91 -26.69 5.26 -13.72
N ASN A 92 -26.21 5.71 -14.89
CA ASN A 92 -26.47 5.06 -16.17
C ASN A 92 -25.89 3.63 -16.23
N LEU A 93 -24.78 3.39 -15.54
CA LEU A 93 -24.06 2.11 -15.52
C LEU A 93 -24.35 1.23 -14.30
N ASP A 94 -25.20 1.70 -13.36
CA ASP A 94 -25.40 1.09 -12.04
C ASP A 94 -24.07 0.84 -11.27
N ILE A 95 -23.11 1.77 -11.43
CA ILE A 95 -21.81 1.73 -10.75
C ILE A 95 -21.85 2.72 -9.59
N ARG A 96 -21.38 2.30 -8.41
CA ARG A 96 -21.28 3.19 -7.26
C ARG A 96 -20.13 4.16 -7.41
N CYS A 97 -20.33 5.42 -7.01
CA CYS A 97 -19.27 6.41 -6.90
C CYS A 97 -19.19 6.95 -5.47
N ALA A 98 -17.98 6.96 -4.90
CA ALA A 98 -17.75 7.53 -3.58
C ALA A 98 -17.64 9.05 -3.66
N GLY A 99 -18.54 9.79 -2.98
CA GLY A 99 -18.50 11.26 -2.96
C GLY A 99 -17.27 11.84 -2.25
N ILE A 100 -16.73 11.10 -1.27
CA ILE A 100 -15.46 11.42 -0.62
C ILE A 100 -14.37 10.51 -1.21
N PRO A 101 -13.20 11.04 -1.60
CA PRO A 101 -12.09 10.22 -2.08
C PRO A 101 -11.74 9.10 -1.09
N PRO A 102 -11.75 7.81 -1.51
CA PRO A 102 -11.51 6.70 -0.59
C PRO A 102 -10.13 6.72 0.08
N ALA A 103 -9.13 7.35 -0.53
CA ALA A 103 -7.83 7.58 0.12
C ALA A 103 -7.98 8.37 1.43
N TRP A 104 -8.88 9.36 1.49
CA TRP A 104 -9.17 10.10 2.73
C TRP A 104 -9.88 9.24 3.78
N ILE A 105 -10.79 8.37 3.35
CA ILE A 105 -11.50 7.48 4.27
C ILE A 105 -10.52 6.48 4.87
N LEU A 106 -9.72 5.81 4.03
CA LEU A 106 -8.80 4.77 4.45
C LEU A 106 -7.67 5.30 5.33
N VAL A 107 -7.12 6.49 5.04
CA VAL A 107 -6.06 7.06 5.89
C VAL A 107 -6.57 7.39 7.29
N ASN A 108 -7.83 7.79 7.43
CA ASN A 108 -8.41 8.10 8.74
C ASN A 108 -8.87 6.84 9.48
N TRP A 109 -9.33 5.82 8.74
CA TRP A 109 -9.76 4.53 9.31
C TRP A 109 -8.60 3.62 9.70
N CYS A 110 -7.46 3.71 9.01
CA CYS A 110 -6.30 2.85 9.29
C CYS A 110 -5.74 3.11 10.69
N GLY A 111 -5.51 2.04 11.46
CA GLY A 111 -4.86 2.10 12.77
C GLY A 111 -3.42 2.59 12.71
N MET A 112 -2.92 3.06 13.83
CA MET A 112 -1.54 3.51 14.00
C MET A 112 -0.63 2.37 14.49
N LEU A 113 0.65 2.43 14.14
CA LEU A 113 1.69 1.50 14.60
C LEU A 113 1.73 1.44 16.13
N SER A 114 1.50 2.56 16.82
CA SER A 114 1.42 2.61 18.28
C SER A 114 0.21 1.89 18.86
N GLU A 115 -0.93 1.93 18.16
CA GLU A 115 -2.14 1.19 18.58
C GLU A 115 -1.92 -0.31 18.38
N TYR A 116 -1.34 -0.70 17.24
CA TYR A 116 -0.93 -2.08 16.99
C TYR A 116 0.07 -2.58 18.04
N GLU A 117 1.10 -1.77 18.34
CA GLU A 117 2.10 -2.07 19.36
C GLU A 117 1.47 -2.27 20.74
N ALA A 118 0.44 -1.48 21.08
CA ALA A 118 -0.28 -1.60 22.35
C ALA A 118 -1.13 -2.88 22.46
N THR A 119 -1.48 -3.52 21.34
CA THR A 119 -2.17 -4.84 21.35
C THR A 119 -1.21 -6.02 21.50
N LEU A 120 0.10 -5.79 21.45
CA LEU A 120 1.08 -6.86 21.50
C LEU A 120 1.22 -7.45 22.88
N ASP A 121 1.33 -8.78 22.89
CA ASP A 121 1.43 -9.57 24.09
C ASP A 121 2.82 -10.20 24.20
N TYR A 122 3.65 -9.59 25.05
CA TYR A 122 5.07 -9.90 25.19
C TYR A 122 5.31 -11.11 26.10
N ARG A 123 4.88 -12.30 25.66
CA ARG A 123 5.04 -13.56 26.40
C ARG A 123 5.96 -14.58 25.71
N LEU A 124 6.38 -14.33 24.47
CA LEU A 124 7.28 -15.23 23.77
C LEU A 124 8.67 -15.20 24.42
N PRO A 125 9.28 -16.38 24.68
CA PRO A 125 10.64 -16.43 25.18
C PRO A 125 11.62 -15.91 24.12
N GLU A 126 12.73 -15.33 24.57
CA GLU A 126 13.77 -14.77 23.70
C GLU A 126 14.29 -15.75 22.64
N THR A 127 14.36 -17.04 23.01
CA THR A 127 14.91 -18.09 22.17
C THR A 127 13.91 -19.23 21.98
N PHE A 128 13.82 -19.69 20.73
CA PHE A 128 13.20 -20.94 20.35
C PHE A 128 14.29 -21.87 19.83
N ASN A 129 14.12 -23.20 19.93
CA ASN A 129 15.03 -24.14 19.27
C ASN A 129 14.80 -24.23 17.73
N TRP A 130 14.20 -23.18 17.15
CA TRP A 130 13.81 -23.11 15.73
C TRP A 130 14.86 -22.35 14.92
N VAL A 131 14.91 -22.59 13.62
CA VAL A 131 15.78 -21.82 12.73
C VAL A 131 15.34 -20.36 12.74
N ARG A 132 16.26 -19.45 13.11
CA ARG A 132 16.04 -18.01 13.26
C ARG A 132 16.70 -17.19 12.15
N TYR A 133 15.98 -16.18 11.68
CA TYR A 133 16.49 -15.11 10.83
C TYR A 133 16.09 -13.77 11.44
N ASP A 134 17.00 -12.80 11.50
CA ASP A 134 16.69 -11.46 11.99
C ASP A 134 16.61 -10.47 10.84
N TYR A 135 15.69 -9.52 10.97
CA TYR A 135 15.53 -8.43 10.05
C TYR A 135 16.68 -7.44 10.21
N ASN A 136 17.53 -7.35 9.20
CA ASN A 136 18.58 -6.36 9.11
C ASN A 136 17.99 -5.06 8.55
N THR A 137 18.06 -3.97 9.31
CA THR A 137 17.47 -2.68 8.90
C THR A 137 18.27 -1.97 7.80
N GLY A 138 19.54 -2.30 7.59
CA GLY A 138 20.37 -1.75 6.52
C GLY A 138 20.05 -2.41 5.18
N SER A 139 20.14 -3.74 5.10
CA SER A 139 19.82 -4.49 3.88
C SER A 139 18.32 -4.73 3.68
N GLN A 140 17.50 -4.44 4.69
CA GLN A 140 16.04 -4.63 4.71
C GLN A 140 15.61 -6.06 4.41
N CYS A 141 16.44 -7.02 4.82
CA CYS A 141 16.24 -8.45 4.57
C CYS A 141 16.29 -9.23 5.87
N PHE A 142 15.61 -10.38 5.89
CA PHE A 142 15.86 -11.39 6.90
C PHE A 142 17.15 -12.14 6.58
N LEU A 143 18.14 -12.02 7.44
CA LEU A 143 19.41 -12.72 7.35
C LEU A 143 19.47 -13.78 8.45
N ARG A 144 20.13 -14.92 8.19
CA ARG A 144 20.31 -15.95 9.23
C ARG A 144 21.14 -15.34 10.35
N ALA A 145 20.62 -15.33 11.57
CA ALA A 145 21.10 -14.39 12.57
C ALA A 145 21.57 -15.00 13.89
N THR A 146 22.55 -14.31 14.49
CA THR A 146 23.29 -14.59 15.72
C THR A 146 23.27 -13.40 16.70
N SER A 147 22.46 -12.36 16.45
CA SER A 147 22.43 -11.13 17.26
C SER A 147 21.52 -11.27 18.48
N GLU A 148 22.09 -11.07 19.67
CA GLU A 148 21.34 -11.00 20.93
C GLU A 148 21.00 -9.54 21.36
N SER A 149 21.14 -8.58 20.44
CA SER A 149 20.79 -7.18 20.71
C SER A 149 19.29 -6.89 20.51
N PHE A 150 18.73 -6.03 21.37
CA PHE A 150 17.36 -5.51 21.27
C PHE A 150 17.34 -4.03 20.87
N PRO A 151 16.25 -3.53 20.27
CA PRO A 151 15.08 -4.28 19.79
C PRO A 151 15.40 -5.09 18.54
N ARG A 152 14.73 -6.25 18.40
CA ARG A 152 14.96 -7.21 17.32
C ARG A 152 13.65 -7.64 16.68
N TYR A 153 13.67 -7.83 15.38
CA TYR A 153 12.55 -8.41 14.65
C TYR A 153 13.01 -9.69 13.96
N SER A 154 12.44 -10.82 14.35
CA SER A 154 12.90 -12.15 13.97
C SER A 154 11.82 -12.93 13.23
N LYS A 155 12.25 -13.77 12.30
CA LYS A 155 11.45 -14.82 11.66
C LYS A 155 12.00 -16.17 12.12
N TYR A 156 11.16 -16.97 12.77
CA TYR A 156 11.44 -18.36 13.10
C TYR A 156 10.69 -19.29 12.15
N LEU A 157 11.29 -20.41 11.78
CA LEU A 157 10.63 -21.44 10.98
C LEU A 157 10.22 -22.60 11.88
N ASN A 158 8.93 -22.91 11.92
CA ASN A 158 8.43 -24.07 12.65
C ASN A 158 9.08 -25.35 12.06
N PRO A 159 9.73 -26.19 12.88
CA PRO A 159 10.48 -27.35 12.38
C PRO A 159 9.59 -28.47 11.83
N THR A 160 8.31 -28.49 12.20
CA THR A 160 7.35 -29.50 11.75
C THR A 160 6.58 -29.05 10.51
N THR A 161 6.11 -27.79 10.47
CA THR A 161 5.26 -27.30 9.38
C THR A 161 6.00 -26.45 8.35
N GLY A 162 7.20 -25.95 8.68
CA GLY A 162 7.94 -24.98 7.87
C GLY A 162 7.32 -23.58 7.82
N LEU A 163 6.19 -23.35 8.50
CA LEU A 163 5.51 -22.07 8.50
C LEU A 163 6.29 -21.03 9.33
N PRO A 164 6.35 -19.76 8.88
CA PRO A 164 7.07 -18.73 9.60
C PRO A 164 6.25 -18.19 10.80
N LEU A 165 6.93 -18.02 11.93
CA LEU A 165 6.51 -17.18 13.06
C LEU A 165 7.33 -15.89 13.02
N TYR A 166 6.66 -14.75 13.02
CA TYR A 166 7.30 -13.44 13.07
C TYR A 166 7.17 -12.86 14.47
N ALA A 167 8.28 -12.46 15.08
CA ALA A 167 8.31 -12.02 16.47
C ALA A 167 9.14 -10.75 16.64
N PHE A 168 8.58 -9.77 17.34
CA PHE A 168 9.27 -8.55 17.74
C PHE A 168 9.68 -8.64 19.20
N PHE A 169 10.97 -8.46 19.48
CA PHE A 169 11.55 -8.54 20.82
C PHE A 169 12.00 -7.18 21.33
N ARG A 170 11.71 -6.95 22.61
CA ARG A 170 12.16 -5.81 23.40
C ARG A 170 12.38 -6.28 24.84
N ASP A 171 13.47 -5.83 25.46
CA ASP A 171 13.79 -6.08 26.86
C ASP A 171 13.70 -7.57 27.28
N GLY A 172 14.15 -8.49 26.40
CA GLY A 172 14.17 -9.93 26.66
C GLY A 172 12.86 -10.68 26.38
N PHE A 173 11.75 -9.97 26.09
CA PHE A 173 10.45 -10.59 25.81
C PHE A 173 10.02 -10.33 24.37
N GLY A 174 9.36 -11.32 23.77
CA GLY A 174 8.86 -11.26 22.40
C GLY A 174 7.35 -11.24 22.32
N ALA A 175 6.81 -10.61 21.28
CA ALA A 175 5.42 -10.73 20.87
C ALA A 175 5.35 -11.19 19.42
N GLU A 176 4.35 -12.01 19.08
CA GLU A 176 4.06 -12.36 17.69
C GLU A 176 3.55 -11.12 16.95
N VAL A 177 4.03 -10.92 15.71
CA VAL A 177 3.67 -9.75 14.91
C VAL A 177 3.42 -10.10 13.45
N ASP A 178 2.60 -9.29 12.77
CA ASP A 178 2.49 -9.32 11.32
C ASP A 178 3.82 -8.98 10.64
N LEU A 179 4.03 -9.58 9.45
CA LEU A 179 5.23 -9.40 8.63
C LEU A 179 5.54 -7.93 8.35
N GLY A 180 4.52 -7.17 7.94
CA GLY A 180 4.64 -5.77 7.56
C GLY A 180 4.83 -4.87 8.78
N TRP A 181 3.96 -4.99 9.78
CA TRP A 181 4.02 -4.16 10.99
C TRP A 181 5.31 -4.38 11.78
N GLY A 182 5.82 -5.62 11.86
CA GLY A 182 7.10 -5.92 12.53
C GLY A 182 8.31 -5.16 11.97
N ARG A 183 8.35 -4.93 10.65
CA ARG A 183 9.40 -4.11 10.02
C ARG A 183 9.37 -2.67 10.53
N TYR A 184 8.18 -2.08 10.58
CA TYR A 184 8.02 -0.68 11.01
C TYR A 184 8.20 -0.51 12.53
N LEU A 185 7.88 -1.53 13.35
CA LEU A 185 8.21 -1.53 14.78
C LEU A 185 9.71 -1.41 15.01
N VAL A 186 10.53 -2.24 14.36
CA VAL A 186 11.99 -2.19 14.56
C VAL A 186 12.62 -0.94 13.97
N LEU A 187 12.11 -0.43 12.85
CA LEU A 187 12.56 0.85 12.26
C LEU A 187 12.26 2.02 13.20
N LYS A 188 11.03 2.12 13.71
CA LYS A 188 10.62 3.15 14.68
C LYS A 188 11.47 3.06 15.95
N ALA A 189 11.63 1.87 16.51
CA ALA A 189 12.39 1.68 17.75
C ALA A 189 13.88 2.01 17.60
N LYS A 190 14.45 1.89 16.40
CA LYS A 190 15.83 2.28 16.07
C LYS A 190 15.97 3.71 15.54
N GLY A 191 14.87 4.46 15.41
CA GLY A 191 14.88 5.83 14.86
C GLY A 191 15.29 5.89 13.38
N ILE A 192 15.02 4.85 12.60
CA ILE A 192 15.43 4.77 11.19
C ILE A 192 14.26 5.21 10.29
N THR A 193 14.52 6.23 9.48
CA THR A 193 13.64 6.66 8.39
C THR A 193 14.00 5.94 7.10
N VAL A 194 13.02 5.35 6.43
CA VAL A 194 13.19 4.67 5.14
C VAL A 194 12.32 5.23 4.03
N ALA A 195 11.32 6.06 4.35
CA ALA A 195 10.43 6.68 3.38
C ALA A 195 10.94 8.06 2.96
N ALA A 196 10.65 8.45 1.72
CA ALA A 196 10.92 9.79 1.20
C ALA A 196 9.71 10.36 0.48
N TYR A 197 9.56 11.68 0.55
CA TYR A 197 8.47 12.39 -0.07
C TYR A 197 8.94 13.65 -0.79
N ASP A 198 8.56 13.78 -2.05
CA ASP A 198 8.76 14.97 -2.87
C ASP A 198 7.47 15.77 -2.93
N GLU A 199 7.42 16.86 -2.15
CA GLU A 199 6.25 17.76 -2.07
C GLU A 199 5.99 18.51 -3.39
N ARG A 200 7.02 18.69 -4.24
CA ARG A 200 6.88 19.45 -5.50
C ARG A 200 6.29 18.59 -6.60
N ARG A 201 6.64 17.30 -6.62
CA ARG A 201 6.19 16.33 -7.63
C ARG A 201 5.09 15.40 -7.12
N PHE A 202 4.67 15.53 -5.87
CA PHE A 202 3.69 14.66 -5.20
C PHE A 202 4.03 13.17 -5.28
N ARG A 203 5.32 12.86 -5.07
CA ARG A 203 5.84 11.48 -5.15
C ARG A 203 6.20 10.96 -3.77
N LEU A 204 5.71 9.78 -3.45
CA LEU A 204 6.06 9.04 -2.23
C LEU A 204 6.89 7.82 -2.60
N CYS A 205 8.07 7.69 -2.00
CA CYS A 205 8.96 6.55 -2.19
C CYS A 205 9.09 5.76 -0.88
N VAL A 206 8.93 4.44 -0.97
CA VAL A 206 9.29 3.49 0.09
C VAL A 206 10.11 2.34 -0.51
N PRO A 207 10.98 1.68 0.27
CA PRO A 207 11.76 0.57 -0.27
C PRO A 207 10.90 -0.63 -0.67
N VAL A 208 11.27 -1.31 -1.77
CA VAL A 208 10.61 -2.54 -2.21
C VAL A 208 10.63 -3.64 -1.13
N ARG A 209 11.71 -3.69 -0.34
CA ARG A 209 11.90 -4.71 0.72
C ARG A 209 11.22 -4.34 2.04
N THR A 210 10.82 -3.08 2.19
CA THR A 210 10.03 -2.54 3.31
C THR A 210 8.74 -1.89 2.80
N PRO A 211 7.86 -2.64 2.10
CA PRO A 211 6.62 -2.07 1.58
C PRO A 211 5.71 -1.61 2.73
N LEU A 212 4.87 -0.62 2.47
CA LEU A 212 3.85 -0.18 3.42
C LEU A 212 2.88 -1.34 3.76
N PRO A 213 2.35 -1.41 4.99
CA PRO A 213 1.27 -2.34 5.33
C PRO A 213 0.09 -2.17 4.36
N ALA A 214 -0.64 -3.26 4.08
CA ALA A 214 -1.56 -3.35 2.95
C ALA A 214 -2.59 -2.21 2.88
N VAL A 215 -3.21 -1.83 4.00
CA VAL A 215 -4.21 -0.74 4.05
C VAL A 215 -3.56 0.62 3.74
N VAL A 216 -2.36 0.87 4.26
CA VAL A 216 -1.61 2.10 4.02
C VAL A 216 -1.15 2.17 2.56
N ALA A 217 -0.65 1.06 2.00
CA ALA A 217 -0.31 0.96 0.59
C ALA A 217 -1.52 1.22 -0.33
N ARG A 218 -2.68 0.63 -0.01
CA ARG A 218 -3.94 0.86 -0.75
C ARG A 218 -4.36 2.32 -0.71
N THR A 219 -4.24 2.96 0.46
CA THR A 219 -4.53 4.38 0.66
C THR A 219 -3.74 5.25 -0.32
N VAL A 220 -2.43 5.04 -0.41
CA VAL A 220 -1.56 5.85 -1.28
C VAL A 220 -1.74 5.52 -2.76
N CYS A 221 -2.02 4.25 -3.11
CA CYS A 221 -2.40 3.87 -4.49
C CYS A 221 -3.67 4.59 -4.96
N LEU A 222 -4.66 4.78 -4.07
CA LEU A 222 -5.92 5.43 -4.40
C LEU A 222 -5.80 6.96 -4.58
N CYS A 223 -4.60 7.52 -4.42
CA CYS A 223 -4.34 8.92 -4.75
C CYS A 223 -4.26 9.17 -6.27
N SER A 224 -3.66 8.23 -7.02
CA SER A 224 -3.58 8.28 -8.49
C SER A 224 -4.44 7.21 -9.18
N GLY A 225 -4.79 6.15 -8.45
CA GLY A 225 -5.31 4.91 -9.03
C GLY A 225 -4.25 4.07 -9.74
N LYS A 226 -2.98 4.46 -9.71
CA LYS A 226 -1.94 3.71 -10.43
C LYS A 226 -1.24 2.72 -9.51
N PRO A 227 -0.77 1.57 -10.01
CA PRO A 227 0.16 0.75 -9.25
C PRO A 227 1.47 1.52 -9.00
N PRO A 228 2.19 1.27 -7.88
CA PRO A 228 3.47 1.90 -7.65
C PRO A 228 4.48 1.49 -8.71
N LEU A 229 5.33 2.44 -9.09
CA LEU A 229 6.41 2.23 -10.04
C LEU A 229 7.63 1.69 -9.31
N HIS A 230 8.16 0.55 -9.76
CA HIS A 230 9.47 0.09 -9.32
C HIS A 230 10.55 0.95 -9.98
N ARG A 231 11.43 1.51 -9.16
CA ARG A 231 12.60 2.30 -9.57
C ARG A 231 13.85 1.77 -8.89
N SER A 232 14.83 1.36 -9.69
CA SER A 232 16.15 0.92 -9.21
C SER A 232 17.21 1.94 -9.58
N LYS A 233 17.63 2.79 -8.63
CA LYS A 233 18.72 3.77 -8.80
C LYS A 233 19.31 4.16 -7.44
N ASP A 234 20.62 4.03 -7.30
CA ASP A 234 21.38 4.37 -6.08
C ASP A 234 21.28 5.84 -5.65
N SER A 235 20.75 6.72 -6.50
CA SER A 235 20.59 8.15 -6.23
C SER A 235 19.17 8.68 -6.44
N LEU A 236 18.15 7.80 -6.45
CA LEU A 236 16.76 8.25 -6.63
C LEU A 236 16.33 9.21 -5.52
N VAL A 237 16.78 8.90 -4.30
CA VAL A 237 16.45 9.61 -3.07
C VAL A 237 17.76 9.93 -2.36
N GLY A 238 18.16 11.21 -2.35
CA GLY A 238 19.39 11.64 -1.68
C GLY A 238 19.32 11.40 -0.17
N GLY A 239 20.38 10.84 0.41
CA GLY A 239 20.52 10.67 1.87
C GLY A 239 19.88 9.40 2.45
N LEU A 240 19.26 8.55 1.62
CA LEU A 240 18.76 7.24 2.05
C LEU A 240 19.44 6.12 1.25
N ASP A 241 20.02 5.17 1.97
CA ASP A 241 20.66 3.99 1.39
C ASP A 241 19.59 2.94 1.00
N CYS A 242 19.18 2.95 -0.26
CA CYS A 242 18.27 1.96 -0.81
C CYS A 242 18.36 1.91 -2.34
N GLN A 243 18.47 0.69 -2.87
CA GLN A 243 18.62 0.46 -4.30
C GLN A 243 17.28 0.41 -5.03
N ASP A 244 16.24 -0.15 -4.39
CA ASP A 244 14.96 -0.47 -5.01
C ASP A 244 13.79 0.21 -4.31
N TRP A 245 13.07 1.04 -5.05
CA TRP A 245 11.99 1.86 -4.54
C TRP A 245 10.64 1.50 -5.19
N LEU A 246 9.59 1.49 -4.38
CA LEU A 246 8.20 1.63 -4.79
C LEU A 246 7.87 3.13 -4.76
N MET A 247 7.62 3.71 -5.93
CA MET A 247 7.25 5.11 -6.10
C MET A 247 5.75 5.23 -6.39
N PHE A 248 5.03 5.89 -5.51
CA PHE A 248 3.63 6.25 -5.68
C PHE A 248 3.54 7.69 -6.20
N GLU A 249 2.71 7.90 -7.21
CA GLU A 249 2.51 9.19 -7.87
C GLU A 249 1.20 9.86 -7.44
N ASP A 250 1.13 11.17 -7.64
CA ASP A 250 -0.01 12.05 -7.32
C ASP A 250 -0.51 11.91 -5.89
N VAL A 251 0.37 11.64 -4.92
CA VAL A 251 0.01 11.52 -3.50
C VAL A 251 -0.01 12.91 -2.87
N PRO A 252 -1.17 13.46 -2.47
CA PRO A 252 -1.21 14.79 -1.86
C PRO A 252 -0.42 14.85 -0.54
N PRO A 253 0.21 15.98 -0.18
CA PRO A 253 1.08 16.07 1.00
C PRO A 253 0.39 15.64 2.30
N GLN A 254 -0.87 16.03 2.46
CA GLN A 254 -1.65 15.70 3.66
C GLN A 254 -1.88 14.19 3.80
N ILE A 255 -2.17 13.49 2.69
CA ILE A 255 -2.33 12.04 2.69
C ILE A 255 -0.98 11.34 2.87
N ALA A 256 0.09 11.82 2.22
CA ALA A 256 1.43 11.26 2.39
C ALA A 256 1.90 11.31 3.85
N MET A 257 1.79 12.48 4.50
CA MET A 257 2.18 12.64 5.90
C MET A 257 1.30 11.81 6.82
N ALA A 258 -0.02 11.81 6.62
CA ALA A 258 -0.93 11.02 7.43
C ALA A 258 -0.65 9.52 7.28
N ALA A 259 -0.50 9.01 6.06
CA ALA A 259 -0.21 7.61 5.78
C ALA A 259 1.12 7.14 6.40
N LEU A 260 2.19 7.93 6.27
CA LEU A 260 3.48 7.59 6.86
C LEU A 260 3.49 7.68 8.38
N SER A 261 2.73 8.62 8.96
CA SER A 261 2.56 8.70 10.42
C SER A 261 1.91 7.43 10.98
N LYS A 262 1.00 6.78 10.24
CA LYS A 262 0.40 5.50 10.65
C LYS A 262 1.44 4.41 10.87
N VAL A 263 2.57 4.44 10.16
CA VAL A 263 3.65 3.45 10.28
C VAL A 263 4.85 3.98 11.06
N GLY A 264 4.69 5.09 11.79
CA GLY A 264 5.75 5.68 12.61
C GLY A 264 6.92 6.24 11.79
N GLN A 265 6.68 6.66 10.55
CA GLN A 265 7.70 7.25 9.68
C GLN A 265 7.47 8.75 9.53
N SER A 266 8.56 9.51 9.62
CA SER A 266 8.64 10.89 9.14
C SER A 266 9.53 10.89 7.91
N PRO A 267 9.00 11.17 6.70
CA PRO A 267 9.76 10.98 5.48
C PRO A 267 10.92 11.96 5.36
N ALA A 268 11.98 11.54 4.68
CA ALA A 268 12.96 12.46 4.13
C ALA A 268 12.27 13.36 3.09
N ARG A 269 12.30 14.67 3.30
CA ARG A 269 11.75 15.67 2.36
C ARG A 269 12.80 16.04 1.34
N VAL A 270 12.78 15.37 0.19
CA VAL A 270 13.81 15.47 -0.83
C VAL A 270 13.19 15.45 -2.22
N GLU A 271 13.89 16.02 -3.20
CA GLU A 271 13.50 15.87 -4.60
C GLU A 271 13.73 14.43 -5.06
N ILE A 272 12.71 13.82 -5.66
CA ILE A 272 12.76 12.46 -6.21
C ILE A 272 12.97 12.58 -7.73
N ARG A 273 14.18 12.22 -8.17
CA ARG A 273 14.66 12.45 -9.53
C ARG A 273 13.95 11.61 -10.58
#